data_AF-A0A380G5V2-F1
#
_entry.id   AF-A0A380G5V2-F1
#
_cell.length_a   1.000
_cell.length_b   1.000
_cell.length_c   1.000
_cell.angle_alpha   90.00
_cell.angle_beta   90.00
_cell.angle_gamma   90.00
#
_symmetry.space_group_name_H-M   'P 1'
#
loop_
_entity.id
_entity.type
_entity.pdbx_description
1 polymer ?
#
loop_
_entity_poly.entity_id
_entity_poly.type
_entity_poly.pdbx_seq_one_letter_code
_entity_poly.pdbx_strand_id
1 'polypeptide(L)' 'MHKNQEKYIKSLPLIGMLISVILAILFFFFWKAEGPFWKIILYCLLPFFVNTAVYLSYVITKKW' A
#
# COMPACT_ATOMS: atom_id res chain seq x y z
N MET A 1 -23.46 2.43 3.61
CA MET A 1 -22.31 1.65 3.09
C MET A 1 -22.45 0.21 3.56
N HIS A 2 -22.24 -0.79 2.70
CA HIS A 2 -22.46 -2.20 3.06
C HIS A 2 -21.37 -2.70 4.03
N LYS A 3 -21.70 -3.59 4.97
CA LYS A 3 -20.73 -4.14 5.96
C LYS A 3 -19.44 -4.71 5.33
N ASN A 4 -19.55 -5.25 4.12
CA ASN A 4 -18.42 -5.75 3.35
C ASN A 4 -17.48 -4.65 2.85
N GLN A 5 -18.00 -3.49 2.44
CA GLN A 5 -17.19 -2.38 1.97
C GLN A 5 -16.38 -1.76 3.11
N GLU A 6 -16.97 -1.66 4.31
CA GLU A 6 -16.23 -1.20 5.48
C GLU A 6 -15.11 -2.17 5.87
N LYS A 7 -15.38 -3.48 5.80
CA LYS A 7 -14.35 -4.51 6.04
C LYS A 7 -13.21 -4.41 5.01
N TYR A 8 -13.56 -4.23 3.73
CA TYR A 8 -12.57 -4.02 2.66
C TYR A 8 -11.70 -2.78 2.92
N ILE A 9 -12.32 -1.63 3.22
CA ILE A 9 -11.56 -0.39 3.45
C ILE A 9 -10.64 -0.51 4.67
N LYS A 10 -11.09 -1.16 5.75
CA LYS A 10 -10.24 -1.45 6.91
C LYS A 10 -9.06 -2.36 6.57
N SER A 11 -9.18 -3.20 5.55
CA SER A 11 -8.10 -4.08 5.07
C SER A 11 -7.17 -3.42 4.05
N LEU A 12 -7.51 -2.26 3.47
CA LEU A 12 -6.67 -1.56 2.47
C LEU A 12 -5.22 -1.35 2.93
N PRO A 13 -4.93 -0.87 4.15
CA PRO A 13 -3.54 -0.68 4.60
C PRO A 13 -2.75 -2.00 4.63
N LEU A 14 -3.40 -3.08 5.05
CA LEU A 14 -2.81 -4.42 5.08
C LEU A 14 -2.52 -4.93 3.66
N ILE A 15 -3.46 -4.73 2.74
CA ILE A 15 -3.30 -5.08 1.32
C ILE A 15 -2.15 -4.28 0.72
N GLY A 16 -2.08 -2.96 1.00
CA GLY A 16 -1.00 -2.09 0.55
C GLY A 16 0.37 -2.53 1.07
N MET A 17 0.46 -2.98 2.32
CA MET A 17 1.67 -3.54 2.90
C MET A 17 2.09 -4.84 2.18
N LEU A 18 1.14 -5.74 1.94
CA LEU A 18 1.38 -7.01 1.23
C LEU A 18 1.92 -6.77 -0.19
N ILE A 19 1.29 -5.86 -0.94
CA ILE A 19 1.74 -5.48 -2.28
C ILE A 19 3.15 -4.88 -2.22
N SER A 20 3.44 -4.04 -1.23
CA SER A 20 4.75 -3.41 -1.04
C SER A 20 5.85 -4.45 -0.80
N VAL A 21 5.59 -5.47 0.02
CA VAL A 21 6.51 -6.58 0.27
C VAL A 21 6.75 -7.40 -0.99
N ILE A 22 5.70 -7.73 -1.74
CA ILE A 22 5.81 -8.46 -3.01
C ILE A 22 6.66 -7.66 -4.02
N LEU A 23 6.42 -6.35 -4.13
CA LEU A 23 7.21 -5.47 -4.99
C LEU A 23 8.68 -5.46 -4.58
N ALA A 24 8.97 -5.34 -3.28
CA ALA A 24 10.34 -5.39 -2.78
C ALA A 24 11.01 -6.71 -3.18
N ILE A 25 10.35 -7.84 -2.97
CA ILE A 25 10.89 -9.14 -3.38
C ILE A 25 11.16 -9.18 -4.89
N LEU A 26 10.21 -8.70 -5.70
CA LEU A 26 10.35 -8.65 -7.16
C LEU A 26 11.56 -7.81 -7.60
N PHE A 27 11.69 -6.60 -7.07
CA PHE A 27 12.75 -5.66 -7.47
C PHE A 27 14.14 -6.10 -6.97
N PHE A 28 14.24 -6.64 -5.75
CA PHE A 28 15.52 -7.03 -5.16
C PHE A 28 16.00 -8.43 -5.58
N PHE A 29 15.10 -9.41 -5.70
CA PHE A 29 15.49 -10.80 -5.95
C PHE A 29 15.39 -11.22 -7.43
N PHE A 30 14.35 -10.76 -8.13
CA PHE A 30 14.10 -11.20 -9.52
C PHE A 30 14.68 -10.24 -10.54
N TRP A 31 14.31 -8.95 -10.47
CA TRP A 31 14.73 -7.96 -11.46
C TRP A 31 16.17 -7.48 -11.25
N LYS A 32 16.70 -7.58 -10.03
CA LYS A 32 17.99 -6.99 -9.62
C LYS A 32 18.10 -5.54 -10.10
N ALA A 33 17.08 -4.75 -9.82
CA ALA A 33 16.95 -3.44 -10.44
C ALA A 33 18.18 -2.55 -10.21
N GLU A 34 18.77 -2.13 -11.33
CA GLU A 34 19.91 -1.23 -11.35
C GLU A 34 19.41 0.21 -11.21
N GLY A 35 19.82 0.89 -10.13
CA GLY A 35 19.43 2.26 -9.88
C GLY A 35 19.63 2.68 -8.43
N PRO A 36 19.32 3.95 -8.10
CA PRO A 36 19.42 4.44 -6.74
C PRO A 36 18.48 3.65 -5.83
N PHE A 37 19.04 2.97 -4.83
CA PHE A 37 18.30 2.15 -3.86
C PHE A 37 17.07 2.87 -3.28
N TRP A 38 17.20 4.17 -3.00
CA TRP A 38 16.12 5.00 -2.46
C TRP A 38 14.91 5.11 -3.39
N LYS A 39 15.11 5.16 -4.72
CA LYS A 39 14.01 5.21 -5.68
C LYS A 39 13.21 3.91 -5.67
N ILE A 40 13.89 2.78 -5.64
CA ILE A 40 13.26 1.44 -5.62
C ILE A 40 12.44 1.28 -4.34
N ILE A 41 12.99 1.67 -3.19
CA ILE A 41 12.27 1.70 -1.91
C ILE A 41 11.01 2.57 -2.01
N LEU A 42 11.12 3.80 -2.53
CA LEU A 42 9.98 4.70 -2.66
C LEU A 42 8.86 4.10 -3.53
N TYR A 43 9.23 3.46 -4.65
CA TYR A 43 8.27 2.75 -5.49
C TYR A 43 7.61 1.58 -4.78
N CYS A 44 8.38 0.82 -3.98
CA CYS A 44 7.84 -0.30 -3.22
C CYS A 44 6.92 0.16 -2.09
N LEU A 45 7.15 1.33 -1.47
CA LEU A 45 6.27 1.86 -0.42
C LEU A 45 5.03 2.59 -0.93
N LEU A 46 5.02 3.01 -2.20
CA LEU A 46 3.90 3.74 -2.79
C LEU A 46 2.53 3.08 -2.58
N PRO A 47 2.36 1.75 -2.78
CA PRO A 47 1.09 1.07 -2.54
C PRO A 47 0.63 1.17 -1.08
N PHE A 48 1.56 1.07 -0.13
CA PHE A 48 1.24 1.22 1.29
C PHE A 48 0.75 2.64 1.60
N PHE A 49 1.44 3.67 1.12
CA PHE A 49 1.05 5.06 1.32
C PHE A 49 -0.32 5.36 0.72
N VAL A 50 -0.56 4.98 -0.53
CA VAL A 50 -1.83 5.24 -1.22
C VAL A 50 -2.99 4.54 -0.50
N ASN A 51 -2.85 3.25 -0.18
CA ASN A 51 -3.92 2.51 0.49
C ASN A 51 -4.18 3.02 1.92
N THR A 52 -3.14 3.43 2.63
CA THR A 52 -3.26 4.04 3.96
C THR A 52 -3.95 5.41 3.87
N ALA A 53 -3.61 6.23 2.87
CA ALA A 53 -4.25 7.53 2.64
C ALA A 53 -5.75 7.37 2.31
N VAL A 54 -6.13 6.39 1.48
CA VAL A 54 -7.53 6.08 1.21
C VAL A 54 -8.25 5.67 2.49
N TYR A 55 -7.67 4.77 3.29
CA TYR A 55 -8.24 4.39 4.58
C TYR A 55 -8.38 5.60 5.53
N LEU A 56 -7.37 6.45 5.61
CA LEU A 56 -7.39 7.64 6.47
C LEU A 56 -8.49 8.61 6.04
N SER A 57 -8.61 8.86 4.72
CA SER A 57 -9.67 9.70 4.16
C SER A 57 -11.05 9.15 4.50
N TYR A 58 -11.23 7.83 4.44
CA TYR A 58 -12.48 7.19 4.83
C TYR A 58 -12.78 7.35 6.32
N VAL A 59 -11.77 7.19 7.19
CA VAL A 59 -11.94 7.38 8.65
C VAL A 59 -12.31 8.83 8.97
N ILE A 60 -11.70 9.81 8.29
CA ILE A 60 -12.00 11.23 8.49
C ILE A 60 -13.42 11.55 8.03
N THR A 61 -13.80 11.12 6.82
CA THR A 61 -15.15 11.37 6.26
C THR A 61 -16.25 10.65 7.03
N LYS A 62 -15.98 9.46 7.59
CA LYS A 62 -16.96 8.71 8.42
C LYS A 62 -17.14 9.32 9.82
N LYS A 63 -16.17 10.10 10.30
CA LYS A 63 -16.20 10.73 11.63
C LYS A 63 -16.99 12.05 11.65
N TRP A 64 -17.31 12.60 10.47
CA TRP A 64 -18.27 13.69 10.24
C TRP A 64 -19.64 13.12 9.86
#